data_AF-V6TZ35-F1
#
_entry.id   AF-V6TZ35-F1
#
_cell.length_a   1.000
_cell.length_b   1.000
_cell.length_c   1.000
_cell.angle_alpha   90.00
_cell.angle_beta   90.00
_cell.angle_gamma   90.00
#
_symmetry.space_group_name_H-M   'P 1'
#
loop_
_entity.id
_entity.type
_entity.pdbx_description
1 polymer ?
#
loop_
_entity_poly.entity_id
_entity_poly.type
_entity_poly.pdbx_seq_one_letter_code
_entity_poly.pdbx_strand_id
1 'polypeptide(L)'
;MKTDSSAGTSQCVIEAACKQGGTHFPTTTTNGKKICASCSDETNSGIADCQTCSKSGTAVKCSACKSGTKKPSADGTKCVDCAAAGCAKCSDEGVCLQCSADKYLTPTAQCVDSCDKLGGYYADGNVCKPCSPECASCTAAGADKCLSCPAGKALKYTDETSISGGGSCVDECKVNTGSCTDCGATIGGTKYCSRCSTSSEYPVNGVCKASTARANECTTPDNKGGCTTCASGYFLLDGGCYKTDTQVHIIK
;
A
#
# COMPACT_ATOMS: atom_id res chain seq x y z
N MET A 1 15.99 -42.55 5.82
CA MET A 1 17.44 -42.27 5.91
C MET A 1 17.69 -40.87 5.38
N LYS A 2 18.57 -40.09 6.00
CA LYS A 2 19.02 -38.77 5.55
C LYS A 2 20.54 -38.84 5.33
N THR A 3 21.03 -38.31 4.22
CA THR A 3 22.46 -38.27 3.90
C THR A 3 23.03 -36.97 4.45
N ASP A 4 24.05 -37.06 5.30
CA ASP A 4 24.72 -35.88 5.87
C ASP A 4 25.80 -35.37 4.91
N SER A 5 25.73 -34.08 4.57
CA SER A 5 26.66 -33.41 3.64
C SER A 5 28.11 -33.40 4.14
N SER A 6 28.33 -33.67 5.43
CA SER A 6 29.66 -33.70 6.05
C SER A 6 30.32 -35.08 6.15
N ALA A 7 29.64 -36.18 5.84
CA ALA A 7 30.18 -37.52 6.15
C ALA A 7 29.90 -38.66 5.16
N GLY A 8 29.10 -38.46 4.10
CA GLY A 8 28.80 -39.51 3.12
C GLY A 8 28.09 -40.76 3.70
N THR A 9 27.66 -40.71 4.96
CA THR A 9 27.00 -41.81 5.66
C THR A 9 25.49 -41.55 5.74
N SER A 10 24.69 -42.56 5.41
CA SER A 10 23.23 -42.50 5.46
C SER A 10 22.75 -42.87 6.87
N GLN A 11 22.17 -41.93 7.62
CA GLN A 11 21.63 -42.21 8.96
C GLN A 11 20.11 -42.43 8.93
N CYS A 12 19.62 -43.34 9.79
CA CYS A 12 18.19 -43.49 10.06
C CYS A 12 17.72 -42.35 10.97
N VAL A 13 16.71 -41.61 10.51
CA VAL A 13 16.12 -40.49 11.25
C VAL A 13 14.61 -40.64 11.33
N ILE A 14 14.00 -40.05 12.35
CA ILE A 14 12.54 -39.98 12.48
C ILE A 14 11.94 -39.07 11.39
N GLU A 15 10.64 -39.26 11.09
CA GLU A 15 9.96 -38.52 10.02
C GLU A 15 10.03 -36.99 10.19
N ALA A 16 9.88 -36.51 11.43
CA ALA A 16 9.97 -35.09 11.75
C ALA A 16 11.34 -34.50 11.37
N ALA A 17 12.42 -35.27 11.53
CA ALA A 17 13.78 -34.86 11.17
C ALA A 17 14.02 -34.83 9.64
N CYS A 18 13.23 -35.58 8.85
CA CYS A 18 13.24 -35.41 7.40
C CYS A 18 12.76 -34.01 6.99
N LYS A 19 11.76 -33.46 7.71
CA LYS A 19 11.15 -32.16 7.40
C LYS A 19 11.99 -30.96 7.87
N GLN A 20 12.97 -31.20 8.75
CA GLN A 20 13.83 -30.12 9.28
C GLN A 20 14.68 -29.48 8.18
N GLY A 21 14.61 -28.15 8.10
CA GLY A 21 15.28 -27.33 7.09
C GLY A 21 14.57 -27.30 5.74
N GLY A 22 13.49 -28.07 5.55
CA GLY A 22 12.70 -28.09 4.32
C GLY A 22 13.44 -28.57 3.07
N THR A 23 14.66 -29.09 3.18
CA THR A 23 15.45 -29.58 2.03
C THR A 23 15.12 -31.01 1.62
N HIS A 24 14.39 -31.73 2.49
CA HIS A 24 13.95 -33.10 2.30
C HIS A 24 12.50 -33.26 2.75
N PHE A 25 11.86 -34.30 2.26
CA PHE A 25 10.52 -34.71 2.70
C PHE A 25 10.46 -36.23 2.89
N PRO A 26 9.63 -36.71 3.84
CA PRO A 26 9.45 -38.13 4.03
C PRO A 26 8.64 -38.74 2.87
N THR A 27 9.09 -39.86 2.34
CA THR A 27 8.36 -40.61 1.32
C THR A 27 8.66 -42.10 1.38
N THR A 28 7.88 -42.88 0.65
CA THR A 28 8.06 -44.33 0.53
C THR A 28 8.39 -44.64 -0.92
N THR A 29 9.52 -45.31 -1.16
CA THR A 29 9.90 -45.75 -2.51
C THR A 29 8.91 -46.76 -3.06
N THR A 30 8.93 -47.04 -4.36
CA THR A 30 8.16 -48.13 -5.00
C THR A 30 8.34 -49.49 -4.33
N ASN A 31 9.53 -49.75 -3.77
CA ASN A 31 9.86 -50.98 -3.03
C ASN A 31 9.39 -50.99 -1.56
N GLY A 32 8.55 -50.05 -1.13
CA GLY A 32 8.04 -49.96 0.25
C GLY A 32 9.02 -49.39 1.29
N LYS A 33 10.21 -48.93 0.88
CA LYS A 33 11.23 -48.37 1.79
C LYS A 33 10.92 -46.91 2.15
N LYS A 34 10.88 -46.60 3.45
CA LYS A 34 10.74 -45.22 3.95
C LYS A 34 12.07 -44.47 3.88
N ILE A 35 12.07 -43.33 3.21
CA ILE A 35 13.26 -42.48 3.00
C ILE A 35 12.95 -41.00 3.26
N CYS A 36 13.99 -40.18 3.45
CA CYS A 36 13.88 -38.73 3.30
C CYS A 36 14.36 -38.42 1.88
N ALA A 37 13.44 -38.20 0.94
CA ALA A 37 13.82 -37.80 -0.42
C ALA A 37 14.21 -36.32 -0.43
N SER A 38 15.18 -35.95 -1.27
CA SER A 38 15.52 -34.55 -1.49
C SER A 38 14.37 -33.83 -2.21
N CYS A 39 14.18 -32.55 -1.95
CA CYS A 39 13.16 -31.76 -2.66
C CYS A 39 13.35 -31.74 -4.18
N SER A 40 14.56 -31.97 -4.69
CA SER A 40 14.82 -32.08 -6.13
C SER A 40 14.81 -33.51 -6.68
N ASP A 41 14.47 -34.52 -5.88
CA ASP A 41 14.51 -35.92 -6.30
C ASP A 41 13.24 -36.32 -7.05
N GLU A 42 13.24 -36.09 -8.37
CA GLU A 42 12.10 -36.38 -9.25
C GLU A 42 11.69 -37.85 -9.23
N THR A 43 12.63 -38.78 -9.00
CA THR A 43 12.33 -40.22 -8.94
C THR A 43 11.45 -40.58 -7.73
N ASN A 44 11.44 -39.72 -6.70
CA ASN A 44 10.69 -39.90 -5.47
C ASN A 44 9.65 -38.79 -5.26
N SER A 45 9.12 -38.23 -6.36
CA SER A 45 8.10 -37.16 -6.39
C SER A 45 8.58 -35.78 -5.94
N GLY A 46 9.89 -35.54 -5.92
CA GLY A 46 10.48 -34.21 -5.81
C GLY A 46 10.25 -33.38 -7.07
N ILE A 47 10.59 -32.10 -6.98
CA ILE A 47 10.40 -31.09 -8.03
C ILE A 47 11.77 -30.68 -8.56
N ALA A 48 11.98 -30.78 -9.87
CA ALA A 48 13.21 -30.32 -10.52
C ALA A 48 13.62 -28.92 -10.05
N ASP A 49 14.92 -28.74 -9.80
CA ASP A 49 15.51 -27.49 -9.29
C ASP A 49 14.97 -26.95 -7.94
N CYS A 50 14.17 -27.73 -7.20
CA CYS A 50 13.61 -27.28 -5.94
C CYS A 50 14.58 -27.45 -4.77
N GLN A 51 14.98 -26.34 -4.14
CA GLN A 51 15.92 -26.32 -3.01
C GLN A 51 15.22 -26.62 -1.68
N THR A 52 14.08 -25.99 -1.44
CA THR A 52 13.26 -26.25 -0.26
C THR A 52 11.82 -26.52 -0.66
N CYS A 53 11.19 -27.43 0.05
CA CYS A 53 9.83 -27.87 -0.21
C CYS A 53 9.10 -28.21 1.09
N SER A 54 7.78 -28.29 0.97
CA SER A 54 6.88 -28.78 2.00
C SER A 54 6.07 -29.93 1.44
N LYS A 55 5.73 -30.91 2.28
CA LYS A 55 4.85 -32.02 1.92
C LYS A 55 3.58 -31.97 2.74
N SER A 56 2.44 -31.95 2.06
CA SER A 56 1.12 -32.05 2.66
C SER A 56 0.36 -33.19 2.00
N GLY A 57 0.06 -34.24 2.76
CA GLY A 57 -0.42 -35.51 2.22
C GLY A 57 0.58 -36.11 1.23
N THR A 58 0.15 -36.34 -0.01
CA THR A 58 1.00 -36.84 -1.10
C THR A 58 1.65 -35.73 -1.93
N ALA A 59 1.20 -34.48 -1.79
CA ALA A 59 1.68 -33.38 -2.60
C ALA A 59 2.95 -32.75 -2.02
N VAL A 60 3.96 -32.59 -2.86
CA VAL A 60 5.18 -31.81 -2.58
C VAL A 60 5.01 -30.44 -3.22
N LYS A 61 5.29 -29.38 -2.47
CA LYS A 61 5.27 -28.00 -2.96
C LYS A 61 6.62 -27.34 -2.73
N CYS A 62 7.20 -26.81 -3.79
CA CYS A 62 8.42 -26.05 -3.74
C CYS A 62 8.19 -24.67 -3.10
N SER A 63 9.05 -24.32 -2.14
CA SER A 63 9.07 -23.02 -1.47
C SER A 63 10.26 -22.16 -1.88
N ALA A 64 11.35 -22.76 -2.35
CA ALA A 64 12.46 -22.04 -2.98
C ALA A 64 13.16 -22.89 -4.04
N CYS A 65 13.56 -22.27 -5.14
CA CYS A 65 14.34 -22.89 -6.20
C CYS A 65 15.84 -22.75 -5.91
N LYS A 66 16.65 -23.66 -6.45
CA LYS A 66 18.12 -23.65 -6.31
C LYS A 66 18.75 -22.43 -7.00
N SER A 67 18.25 -22.08 -8.19
CA SER A 67 18.73 -20.91 -8.92
C SER A 67 18.04 -19.65 -8.43
N GLY A 68 18.81 -18.58 -8.20
CA GLY A 68 18.28 -17.24 -7.93
C GLY A 68 17.47 -16.65 -9.08
N THR A 69 17.63 -17.16 -10.31
CA THR A 69 16.86 -16.76 -11.50
C THR A 69 15.52 -17.49 -11.62
N LYS A 70 15.33 -18.57 -10.87
CA LYS A 70 14.08 -19.33 -10.83
C LYS A 70 13.28 -19.00 -9.59
N LYS A 71 11.96 -19.09 -9.70
CA LYS A 71 11.01 -18.96 -8.59
C LYS A 71 9.98 -20.09 -8.65
N PRO A 72 9.38 -20.49 -7.51
CA PRO A 72 8.28 -21.43 -7.54
C PRO A 72 7.11 -20.90 -8.38
N SER A 73 6.43 -21.82 -9.07
CA SER A 73 5.14 -21.55 -9.70
C SER A 73 4.07 -21.19 -8.65
N ALA A 74 2.93 -20.64 -9.09
CA ALA A 74 1.82 -20.25 -8.20
C ALA A 74 1.36 -21.38 -7.26
N ASP A 75 1.25 -22.60 -7.79
CA ASP A 75 0.85 -23.81 -7.09
C ASP A 75 2.02 -24.50 -6.35
N GLY A 76 3.26 -24.06 -6.63
CA GLY A 76 4.50 -24.59 -6.08
C GLY A 76 4.93 -25.91 -6.70
N THR A 77 4.40 -26.32 -7.85
CA THR A 77 4.74 -27.63 -8.47
C THR A 77 5.98 -27.58 -9.37
N LYS A 78 6.45 -26.39 -9.73
CA LYS A 78 7.59 -26.19 -10.64
C LYS A 78 8.49 -25.06 -10.18
N CYS A 79 9.73 -25.08 -10.65
CA CYS A 79 10.66 -23.95 -10.61
C CYS A 79 10.76 -23.33 -12.01
N VAL A 80 10.25 -22.12 -12.17
CA VAL A 80 10.12 -21.42 -13.45
C VAL A 80 11.08 -20.24 -13.50
N ASP A 81 11.58 -19.90 -14.68
CA ASP A 81 12.41 -18.72 -14.86
C ASP A 81 11.60 -17.46 -14.59
N CYS A 82 12.13 -16.61 -13.72
CA CYS A 82 11.44 -15.40 -13.31
C CYS A 82 12.43 -14.30 -12.98
N ALA A 83 12.55 -13.34 -13.90
CA ALA A 83 13.46 -12.20 -13.79
C ALA A 83 12.89 -11.05 -12.94
N ALA A 84 11.62 -11.14 -12.51
CA ALA A 84 10.97 -10.10 -11.73
C ALA A 84 11.69 -9.91 -10.37
N ALA A 85 12.38 -8.78 -10.23
CA ALA A 85 13.11 -8.43 -9.02
C ALA A 85 12.15 -8.34 -7.82
N GLY A 86 12.53 -8.95 -6.70
CA GLY A 86 11.68 -8.97 -5.50
C GLY A 86 10.45 -9.86 -5.60
N CYS A 87 10.34 -10.71 -6.64
CA CYS A 87 9.27 -11.66 -6.78
C CYS A 87 9.56 -12.97 -6.02
N ALA A 88 8.56 -13.49 -5.31
CA ALA A 88 8.60 -14.75 -4.60
C ALA A 88 8.02 -15.92 -5.39
N LYS A 89 6.96 -15.69 -6.20
CA LYS A 89 6.33 -16.72 -7.04
C LYS A 89 5.86 -16.16 -8.37
N CYS A 90 5.96 -16.97 -9.41
CA CYS A 90 5.63 -16.55 -10.77
C CYS A 90 4.66 -17.52 -11.45
N SER A 91 4.02 -17.07 -12.53
CA SER A 91 3.28 -17.94 -13.44
C SER A 91 4.26 -18.80 -14.26
N ASP A 92 3.73 -19.78 -15.00
CA ASP A 92 4.55 -20.62 -15.89
C ASP A 92 5.22 -19.80 -17.00
N GLU A 93 4.68 -18.62 -17.32
CA GLU A 93 5.22 -17.64 -18.26
C GLU A 93 6.19 -16.63 -17.62
N GLY A 94 6.53 -16.78 -16.33
CA GLY A 94 7.47 -15.90 -15.63
C GLY A 94 6.89 -14.56 -15.15
N VAL A 95 5.55 -14.40 -15.18
CA VAL A 95 4.87 -13.20 -14.66
C VAL A 95 4.83 -13.28 -13.13
N CYS A 96 5.19 -12.20 -12.42
CA CYS A 96 5.14 -12.23 -10.96
C CYS A 96 3.70 -12.29 -10.44
N LEU A 97 3.42 -13.24 -9.55
CA LEU A 97 2.11 -13.43 -8.94
C LEU A 97 2.13 -13.14 -7.44
N GLN A 98 3.30 -13.16 -6.82
CA GLN A 98 3.48 -12.86 -5.41
C GLN A 98 4.86 -12.27 -5.17
N CYS A 99 4.91 -11.10 -4.53
CA CYS A 99 6.17 -10.47 -4.13
C CYS A 99 6.73 -11.08 -2.84
N SER A 100 8.01 -10.80 -2.57
CA SER A 100 8.61 -11.02 -1.25
C SER A 100 7.80 -10.30 -0.16
N ALA A 101 7.91 -10.76 1.08
CA ALA A 101 7.05 -10.35 2.20
C ALA A 101 7.06 -8.83 2.49
N ASP A 102 8.14 -8.14 2.12
CA ASP A 102 8.40 -6.71 2.30
C ASP A 102 8.03 -5.86 1.07
N LYS A 103 7.45 -6.45 0.03
CA LYS A 103 7.10 -5.78 -1.22
C LYS A 103 5.63 -5.94 -1.57
N TYR A 104 5.18 -5.07 -2.46
CA TYR A 104 3.80 -4.99 -2.91
C TYR A 104 3.70 -5.29 -4.41
N LEU A 105 2.75 -6.14 -4.78
CA LEU A 105 2.47 -6.50 -6.16
C LEU A 105 1.65 -5.41 -6.82
N THR A 106 2.19 -4.84 -7.90
CA THR A 106 1.50 -3.85 -8.73
C THR A 106 0.53 -4.54 -9.71
N PRO A 107 -0.44 -3.81 -10.28
CA PRO A 107 -1.30 -4.32 -11.35
C PRO A 107 -0.53 -4.76 -12.61
N THR A 108 0.68 -4.24 -12.81
CA THR A 108 1.59 -4.60 -13.90
C THR A 108 2.48 -5.80 -13.57
N ALA A 109 2.16 -6.55 -12.50
CA ALA A 109 2.91 -7.72 -12.04
C ALA A 109 4.39 -7.41 -11.70
N GLN A 110 4.65 -6.22 -11.14
CA GLN A 110 5.95 -5.83 -10.62
C GLN A 110 5.91 -5.72 -9.09
N CYS A 111 7.08 -5.80 -8.46
CA CYS A 111 7.20 -5.68 -7.00
C CYS A 111 7.84 -4.36 -6.63
N VAL A 112 7.13 -3.56 -5.83
CA VAL A 112 7.59 -2.25 -5.35
C VAL A 112 7.67 -2.22 -3.83
N ASP A 113 8.42 -1.28 -3.27
CA ASP A 113 8.55 -1.14 -1.81
C ASP A 113 7.38 -0.39 -1.16
N SER A 114 6.59 0.37 -1.94
CA SER A 114 5.40 1.09 -1.47
C SER A 114 4.49 1.40 -2.65
N CYS A 115 3.17 1.25 -2.42
CA CYS A 115 2.14 1.54 -3.42
C CYS A 115 1.94 3.04 -3.68
N ASP A 116 2.27 3.90 -2.71
CA ASP A 116 2.07 5.35 -2.81
C ASP A 116 2.93 5.96 -3.92
N LYS A 117 4.04 5.29 -4.27
CA LYS A 117 4.94 5.67 -5.38
C LYS A 117 4.29 5.59 -6.75
N LEU A 118 3.20 4.82 -6.91
CA LEU A 118 2.51 4.69 -8.19
C LEU A 118 1.54 5.86 -8.46
N GLY A 119 1.14 6.60 -7.43
CA GLY A 119 0.08 7.60 -7.52
C GLY A 119 -1.30 6.95 -7.76
N GLY A 120 -2.29 7.26 -6.92
CA GLY A 120 -3.63 6.67 -7.06
C GLY A 120 -3.72 5.18 -6.70
N TYR A 121 -2.74 4.64 -5.98
CA TYR A 121 -2.78 3.29 -5.42
C TYR A 121 -2.52 3.32 -3.92
N TYR A 122 -3.14 2.38 -3.21
CA TYR A 122 -2.92 2.14 -1.78
C TYR A 122 -2.55 0.67 -1.56
N ALA A 123 -1.92 0.39 -0.42
CA ALA A 123 -1.57 -0.98 -0.03
C ALA A 123 -2.77 -1.69 0.62
N ASP A 124 -3.13 -2.87 0.10
CA ASP A 124 -4.07 -3.79 0.73
C ASP A 124 -3.41 -5.17 0.84
N GLY A 125 -2.92 -5.49 2.04
CA GLY A 125 -1.97 -6.58 2.22
C GLY A 125 -0.68 -6.33 1.42
N ASN A 126 -0.20 -7.32 0.66
CA ASN A 126 0.98 -7.21 -0.21
C ASN A 126 0.62 -6.87 -1.66
N VAL A 127 -0.51 -6.21 -1.91
CA VAL A 127 -0.98 -5.86 -3.26
C VAL A 127 -1.31 -4.37 -3.31
N CYS A 128 -0.92 -3.71 -4.38
CA CYS A 128 -1.33 -2.33 -4.66
C CYS A 128 -2.69 -2.32 -5.35
N LYS A 129 -3.68 -1.71 -4.70
CA LYS A 129 -5.03 -1.55 -5.24
C LYS A 129 -5.28 -0.10 -5.64
N PRO A 130 -6.03 0.13 -6.73
CA PRO A 130 -6.34 1.48 -7.16
C PRO A 130 -7.26 2.17 -6.14
N CYS A 131 -7.06 3.47 -5.99
CA CYS A 131 -7.97 4.33 -5.25
C CYS A 131 -9.35 4.43 -5.92
N SER A 132 -10.34 4.90 -5.17
CA SER A 132 -11.61 5.31 -5.77
C SER A 132 -11.38 6.38 -6.85
N PRO A 133 -12.13 6.35 -7.96
CA PRO A 133 -11.90 7.25 -9.11
C PRO A 133 -12.06 8.74 -8.78
N GLU A 134 -12.77 9.05 -7.70
CA GLU A 134 -12.93 10.42 -7.19
C GLU A 134 -11.66 10.98 -6.52
N CYS A 135 -10.69 10.13 -6.17
CA CYS A 135 -9.46 10.50 -5.49
C CYS A 135 -8.27 10.49 -6.46
N ALA A 136 -7.33 11.44 -6.30
CA ALA A 136 -6.02 11.36 -6.96
C ALA A 136 -5.04 10.47 -6.17
N SER A 137 -5.17 10.42 -4.84
CA SER A 137 -4.52 9.45 -3.96
C SER A 137 -5.39 9.16 -2.75
N CYS A 138 -5.16 8.04 -2.06
CA CYS A 138 -6.02 7.59 -0.96
C CYS A 138 -5.24 6.78 0.09
N THR A 139 -5.81 6.67 1.29
CA THR A 139 -5.28 5.80 2.36
C THR A 139 -5.80 4.37 2.28
N ALA A 140 -6.99 4.19 1.71
CA ALA A 140 -7.70 2.92 1.63
C ALA A 140 -8.77 2.99 0.53
N ALA A 141 -9.51 1.89 0.34
CA ALA A 141 -10.70 1.87 -0.48
C ALA A 141 -11.77 2.83 0.08
N GLY A 142 -12.37 3.65 -0.79
CA GLY A 142 -13.49 4.51 -0.45
C GLY A 142 -13.35 5.93 -1.01
N ALA A 143 -14.48 6.54 -1.36
CA ALA A 143 -14.54 7.93 -1.82
C ALA A 143 -14.35 8.96 -0.68
N ASP A 144 -14.29 8.51 0.57
CA ASP A 144 -14.03 9.28 1.79
C ASP A 144 -12.64 8.96 2.40
N LYS A 145 -11.77 8.35 1.61
CA LYS A 145 -10.39 7.98 1.99
C LYS A 145 -9.35 8.70 1.14
N CYS A 146 -9.74 9.77 0.44
CA CYS A 146 -8.83 10.54 -0.39
C CYS A 146 -7.79 11.27 0.46
N LEU A 147 -6.53 11.24 0.03
CA LEU A 147 -5.43 12.07 0.54
C LEU A 147 -5.16 13.28 -0.36
N SER A 148 -5.51 13.15 -1.64
CA SER A 148 -5.48 14.24 -2.60
C SER A 148 -6.60 14.07 -3.61
N CYS A 149 -6.98 15.20 -4.22
CA CYS A 149 -8.08 15.26 -5.16
C CYS A 149 -7.59 15.55 -6.58
N PRO A 150 -8.32 15.09 -7.60
CA PRO A 150 -8.09 15.51 -8.98
C PRO A 150 -8.13 17.04 -9.11
N ALA A 151 -7.50 17.58 -10.16
CA ALA A 151 -7.52 19.02 -10.43
C ALA A 151 -8.96 19.56 -10.50
N GLY A 152 -9.21 20.73 -9.90
CA GLY A 152 -10.54 21.34 -9.81
C GLY A 152 -11.45 20.77 -8.71
N LYS A 153 -10.92 19.92 -7.82
CA LYS A 153 -11.62 19.39 -6.65
C LYS A 153 -10.87 19.77 -5.36
N ALA A 154 -11.62 20.06 -4.30
CA ALA A 154 -11.09 20.35 -2.97
C ALA A 154 -11.22 19.13 -2.05
N LEU A 155 -10.21 18.89 -1.22
CA LEU A 155 -10.27 17.82 -0.22
C LEU A 155 -11.03 18.33 1.01
N LYS A 156 -12.09 17.62 1.38
CA LYS A 156 -12.81 17.81 2.64
C LYS A 156 -12.53 16.63 3.55
N TYR A 157 -11.81 16.85 4.65
CA TYR A 157 -11.52 15.78 5.60
C TYR A 157 -12.79 15.24 6.24
N THR A 158 -12.80 13.92 6.47
CA THR A 158 -13.88 13.27 7.22
C THR A 158 -13.84 13.70 8.69
N ASP A 159 -12.64 13.92 9.21
CA ASP A 159 -12.37 14.46 10.54
C ASP A 159 -11.19 15.43 10.48
N GLU A 160 -11.46 16.73 10.69
CA GLU A 160 -10.44 17.80 10.70
C GLU A 160 -9.40 17.63 11.83
N THR A 161 -9.69 16.79 12.83
CA THR A 161 -8.74 16.43 13.89
C THR A 161 -7.88 15.21 13.56
N SER A 162 -8.25 14.45 12.53
CA SER A 162 -7.58 13.22 12.09
C SER A 162 -7.37 13.22 10.57
N ILE A 163 -6.35 13.96 10.13
CA ILE A 163 -6.04 14.18 8.72
C ILE A 163 -5.55 12.90 8.00
N SER A 164 -5.08 11.92 8.76
CA SER A 164 -4.65 10.60 8.26
C SER A 164 -5.83 9.68 7.93
N GLY A 165 -7.05 9.99 8.38
CA GLY A 165 -8.26 9.25 8.01
C GLY A 165 -8.70 9.48 6.56
N GLY A 166 -8.10 10.46 5.87
CA GLY A 166 -8.50 10.90 4.55
C GLY A 166 -9.79 11.72 4.56
N GLY A 167 -10.30 11.99 3.37
CA GLY A 167 -11.51 12.76 3.18
C GLY A 167 -12.19 12.48 1.84
N SER A 168 -13.18 13.29 1.51
CA SER A 168 -13.87 13.25 0.23
C SER A 168 -13.46 14.42 -0.64
N CYS A 169 -13.36 14.17 -1.94
CA CYS A 169 -13.16 15.20 -2.93
C CYS A 169 -14.49 15.85 -3.29
N VAL A 170 -14.61 17.14 -2.97
CA VAL A 170 -15.77 17.96 -3.29
C VAL A 170 -15.42 18.94 -4.41
N ASP A 171 -16.43 19.55 -5.02
CA ASP A 171 -16.21 20.63 -5.96
C ASP A 171 -15.37 21.74 -5.34
N GLU A 172 -14.44 22.29 -6.11
CA GLU A 172 -13.72 23.49 -5.70
C GLU A 172 -14.67 24.68 -5.46
N CYS A 173 -14.15 25.70 -4.79
CA CYS A 173 -14.92 26.89 -4.48
C CYS A 173 -15.46 27.56 -5.75
N LYS A 174 -16.77 27.80 -5.76
CA LYS A 174 -17.48 28.59 -6.76
C LYS A 174 -18.06 29.83 -6.09
N VAL A 175 -17.82 30.99 -6.69
CA VAL A 175 -18.37 32.27 -6.18
C VAL A 175 -19.88 32.19 -6.06
N ASN A 176 -20.44 32.84 -5.05
CA ASN A 176 -21.89 32.87 -4.78
C ASN A 176 -22.55 31.50 -4.58
N THR A 177 -21.77 30.47 -4.23
CA THR A 177 -22.29 29.13 -3.91
C THR A 177 -22.02 28.82 -2.44
N GLY A 178 -23.07 28.53 -1.66
CA GLY A 178 -22.95 28.28 -0.23
C GLY A 178 -22.64 29.54 0.59
N SER A 179 -21.81 29.40 1.63
CA SER A 179 -21.42 30.48 2.55
C SER A 179 -20.21 31.30 2.09
N CYS A 180 -19.70 31.08 0.88
CA CYS A 180 -18.52 31.76 0.35
C CYS A 180 -18.86 32.84 -0.69
N THR A 181 -18.25 34.01 -0.56
CA THR A 181 -18.40 35.13 -1.50
C THR A 181 -17.24 35.20 -2.49
N ASP A 182 -16.00 35.03 -2.02
CA ASP A 182 -14.80 35.09 -2.85
C ASP A 182 -14.01 33.78 -2.80
N CYS A 183 -13.61 33.28 -3.98
CA CYS A 183 -12.79 32.08 -4.16
C CYS A 183 -11.38 32.45 -4.66
N GLY A 184 -10.69 33.34 -3.95
CA GLY A 184 -9.39 33.89 -4.33
C GLY A 184 -8.21 32.95 -4.05
N ALA A 185 -8.31 32.18 -2.96
CA ALA A 185 -7.23 31.30 -2.54
C ALA A 185 -7.09 30.12 -3.50
N THR A 186 -5.93 29.99 -4.14
CA THR A 186 -5.64 28.86 -5.04
C THR A 186 -4.50 28.05 -4.45
N ILE A 187 -4.77 26.79 -4.13
CA ILE A 187 -3.80 25.92 -3.47
C ILE A 187 -3.73 24.59 -4.20
N GLY A 188 -2.54 24.23 -4.72
CA GLY A 188 -2.37 23.03 -5.55
C GLY A 188 -3.19 23.06 -6.86
N GLY A 189 -3.54 24.25 -7.36
CA GLY A 189 -4.40 24.43 -8.54
C GLY A 189 -5.90 24.37 -8.27
N THR A 190 -6.31 24.10 -7.02
CA THR A 190 -7.73 24.09 -6.60
C THR A 190 -8.11 25.40 -5.94
N LYS A 191 -9.31 25.91 -6.24
CA LYS A 191 -9.87 27.11 -5.59
C LYS A 191 -10.51 26.80 -4.24
N TYR A 192 -10.18 27.61 -3.24
CA TYR A 192 -10.73 27.55 -1.88
C TYR A 192 -11.41 28.88 -1.54
N CYS A 193 -12.37 28.83 -0.61
CA CYS A 193 -13.00 30.05 -0.14
C CYS A 193 -11.98 30.95 0.55
N SER A 194 -11.89 32.20 0.13
CA SER A 194 -11.02 33.23 0.71
C SER A 194 -11.82 34.31 1.43
N ARG A 195 -13.14 34.39 1.22
CA ARG A 195 -14.03 35.26 2.00
C ARG A 195 -15.43 34.70 2.14
N CYS A 196 -15.92 34.72 3.36
CA CYS A 196 -17.25 34.26 3.76
C CYS A 196 -18.30 35.36 3.57
N SER A 197 -19.52 34.94 3.25
CA SER A 197 -20.65 35.84 3.06
C SER A 197 -21.15 36.45 4.37
N THR A 198 -20.95 35.75 5.49
CA THR A 198 -21.25 36.27 6.82
C THR A 198 -20.05 37.03 7.35
N SER A 199 -20.23 38.30 7.73
CA SER A 199 -19.14 39.18 8.18
C SER A 199 -18.42 38.69 9.45
N SER A 200 -19.12 37.93 10.30
CA SER A 200 -18.61 37.33 11.54
C SER A 200 -18.01 35.92 11.35
N GLU A 201 -17.85 35.47 10.11
CA GLU A 201 -17.20 34.21 9.76
C GLU A 201 -15.83 34.47 9.13
N TYR A 202 -14.99 33.44 9.07
CA TYR A 202 -13.75 33.45 8.30
C TYR A 202 -13.47 32.07 7.69
N PRO A 203 -12.74 31.99 6.56
CA PRO A 203 -12.40 30.71 5.97
C PRO A 203 -11.31 29.98 6.76
N VAL A 204 -11.55 28.71 7.07
CA VAL A 204 -10.56 27.76 7.58
C VAL A 204 -10.48 26.59 6.62
N ASN A 205 -9.31 26.35 6.02
CA ASN A 205 -9.14 25.35 4.97
C ASN A 205 -10.16 25.52 3.81
N GLY A 206 -10.57 26.75 3.53
CA GLY A 206 -11.57 27.08 2.50
C GLY A 206 -13.02 26.82 2.90
N VAL A 207 -13.31 26.48 4.15
CA VAL A 207 -14.66 26.34 4.69
C VAL A 207 -14.95 27.48 5.66
N CYS A 208 -16.08 28.16 5.50
CA CYS A 208 -16.49 29.24 6.39
C CYS A 208 -16.86 28.71 7.78
N LYS A 209 -16.19 29.25 8.80
CA LYS A 209 -16.47 28.97 10.21
C LYS A 209 -16.83 30.25 10.94
N ALA A 210 -17.75 30.15 11.90
CA ALA A 210 -18.06 31.25 12.81
C ALA A 210 -16.89 31.52 13.75
N SER A 211 -16.63 32.80 14.02
CA SER A 211 -15.67 33.15 15.06
C SER A 211 -16.26 32.84 16.43
N THR A 212 -15.68 31.84 17.11
CA THR A 212 -16.09 31.44 18.46
C THR A 212 -14.90 31.48 19.39
N ALA A 213 -15.11 31.91 20.64
CA ALA A 213 -14.04 32.05 21.62
C ALA A 213 -13.26 30.76 21.93
N ARG A 214 -13.80 29.58 21.56
CA ARG A 214 -13.22 28.26 21.87
C ARG A 214 -12.45 27.61 20.72
N ALA A 215 -12.55 28.13 19.49
CA ALA A 215 -11.94 27.53 18.31
C ALA A 215 -11.54 28.60 17.28
N ASN A 216 -10.71 29.57 17.68
CA ASN A 216 -10.31 30.66 16.78
C ASN A 216 -8.97 30.36 16.08
N GLU A 217 -9.02 29.73 14.91
CA GLU A 217 -7.90 29.62 13.97
C GLU A 217 -7.53 30.98 13.35
N CYS A 218 -8.46 31.93 13.40
CA CYS A 218 -8.22 33.34 13.12
C CYS A 218 -8.08 34.14 14.42
N THR A 219 -6.89 34.68 14.67
CA THR A 219 -6.60 35.51 15.85
C THR A 219 -7.02 36.97 15.67
N THR A 220 -7.18 37.44 14.43
CA THR A 220 -7.63 38.80 14.14
C THR A 220 -8.60 38.80 12.95
N PRO A 221 -9.92 38.65 13.20
CA PRO A 221 -10.95 38.72 12.16
C PRO A 221 -10.99 40.10 11.50
N ASP A 222 -11.25 40.15 10.19
CA ASP A 222 -11.43 41.42 9.47
C ASP A 222 -12.84 42.02 9.62
N ASN A 223 -13.76 41.25 10.22
CA ASN A 223 -15.21 41.54 10.35
C ASN A 223 -15.91 41.80 9.01
N LYS A 224 -15.37 41.24 7.94
CA LYS A 224 -15.85 41.30 6.55
C LYS A 224 -15.81 39.91 5.92
N GLY A 225 -15.93 38.85 6.73
CA GLY A 225 -15.92 37.48 6.25
C GLY A 225 -14.53 36.87 6.08
N GLY A 226 -13.49 37.45 6.66
CA GLY A 226 -12.10 36.99 6.52
C GLY A 226 -11.27 37.19 7.78
N CYS A 227 -9.99 36.88 7.64
CA CYS A 227 -8.99 36.95 8.68
C CYS A 227 -7.79 37.80 8.22
N THR A 228 -7.18 38.54 9.15
CA THR A 228 -5.93 39.28 8.91
C THR A 228 -4.73 38.67 9.61
N THR A 229 -4.93 37.85 10.65
CA THR A 229 -3.85 37.15 11.36
C THR A 229 -4.33 35.78 11.83
N CYS A 230 -3.68 34.72 11.37
CA CYS A 230 -4.01 33.35 11.73
C CYS A 230 -3.28 32.88 13.00
N ALA A 231 -3.83 31.87 13.67
CA ALA A 231 -3.19 31.22 14.80
C ALA A 231 -1.97 30.40 14.37
N SER A 232 -1.10 30.06 15.32
CA SER A 232 0.05 29.19 15.07
C SER A 232 -0.39 27.85 14.46
N GLY A 233 0.33 27.38 13.44
CA GLY A 233 -0.02 26.18 12.66
C GLY A 233 -0.92 26.45 11.45
N TYR A 234 -1.33 27.70 11.23
CA TYR A 234 -2.05 28.16 10.06
C TYR A 234 -1.28 29.29 9.37
N PHE A 235 -1.29 29.28 8.03
CA PHE A 235 -0.81 30.39 7.24
C PHE A 235 -2.00 31.19 6.70
N LEU A 236 -1.80 32.50 6.58
CA LEU A 236 -2.77 33.41 5.97
C LEU A 236 -2.61 33.41 4.46
N LEU A 237 -3.71 33.20 3.73
CA LEU A 237 -3.74 33.30 2.26
C LEU A 237 -5.06 33.95 1.83
N ASP A 238 -4.99 35.07 1.10
CA ASP A 238 -6.15 35.80 0.54
C ASP A 238 -7.29 36.10 1.54
N GLY A 239 -7.00 36.17 2.84
CA GLY A 239 -7.99 36.42 3.90
C GLY A 239 -8.53 35.15 4.59
N GLY A 240 -8.06 33.96 4.24
CA GLY A 240 -8.36 32.70 4.93
C GLY A 240 -7.18 32.13 5.71
N CYS A 241 -7.46 31.28 6.69
CA CYS A 241 -6.45 30.54 7.45
C CYS A 241 -6.39 29.07 7.01
N TYR A 242 -5.23 28.64 6.54
CA TYR A 242 -5.03 27.29 6.00
C TYR A 242 -3.96 26.56 6.79
N LYS A 243 -4.22 25.31 7.16
CA LYS A 243 -3.32 24.55 8.02
C LYS A 243 -2.08 24.13 7.22
N THR A 244 -0.90 24.20 7.85
CA THR A 244 0.38 23.90 7.18
C THR A 244 0.69 22.41 7.07
N ASP A 245 0.01 21.56 7.84
CA ASP A 245 0.21 20.10 7.89
C ASP A 245 -0.81 19.29 7.05
N THR A 246 -1.91 19.91 6.63
CA THR A 246 -2.99 19.29 5.84
C THR A 246 -2.75 19.26 4.34
N GLN A 247 -1.60 19.70 3.87
CA GLN A 247 -1.23 19.56 2.47
C GLN A 247 0.11 18.88 2.37
N VAL A 248 0.08 17.56 2.49
CA VAL A 248 1.23 16.67 2.22
C VAL A 248 1.64 16.69 0.73
N HIS A 249 1.30 17.74 0.00
CA HIS A 249 1.71 17.98 -1.39
C HIS A 249 2.08 19.44 -1.69
N ILE A 250 2.29 20.28 -0.67
CA ILE A 250 3.10 21.48 -0.85
C ILE A 250 4.40 21.22 -0.08
N ILE A 251 5.52 21.28 -0.78
CA ILE A 251 6.89 21.10 -0.28
C ILE A 251 7.33 19.65 -0.03
N LYS A 252 7.55 18.90 -1.12
CA LYS A 252 8.78 18.11 -1.29
C LYS A 252 9.16 18.06 -2.76
#